data_AF-A0A356NMA6-F1
#
_entry.id   AF-A0A356NMA6-F1
#
_cell.length_a   1.000
_cell.length_b   1.000
_cell.length_c   1.000
_cell.angle_alpha   90.00
_cell.angle_beta   90.00
_cell.angle_gamma   90.00
#
_symmetry.space_group_name_H-M   'P 1'
#
loop_
_entity.id
_entity.type
_entity.pdbx_description
1 polymer ?
#
loop_
_entity_poly.entity_id
_entity_poly.type
_entity_poly.pdbx_seq_one_letter_code
_entity_poly.pdbx_strand_id
1 'polypeptide(L)'
;PDLSLSYQWNSKLKLAKITAKQNQKISDKVMLFEIPATIRFKTGATIIDHPVTLRKKSEDFYIPLDAVPEIVRFDPDFTILAKVNFSKPTPLLMAQLEDQSDVIGRILAIQALSKNKSQKTIDALRQCLASDPFHGVRMEAADALKSIHTMEALDALLESSEQSDARVRLRVQSAIGGFYNSRALESAIKTIRSESNPTIINTAMRSLSGYGSSEISSILLQYLREPSYRNTHAESAIAAMEKQDDPVFIMPILETLMERKGLFSTRGMVNALSSLAYLGRHQDDKSMLLSFIAGRLQDPKSAVRSGAIRALATLKDPKAIAILEKWMSADSDSPEHKAAQTAISNLRKMALPGEDLKGLRNKIQTMESDQRSMHTELNDLKKKMEALSTKPVQKETSAEKGSE
;
A
#
# COMPACT_ATOMS: atom_id res chain seq x y z
N PRO A 1 11.46 11.24 23.07
CA PRO A 1 11.77 9.92 23.68
C PRO A 1 11.05 8.77 22.96
N ASP A 2 11.64 7.57 22.89
CA ASP A 2 10.98 6.35 22.39
C ASP A 2 10.80 5.39 23.58
N LEU A 3 9.56 5.11 23.96
CA LEU A 3 9.21 4.38 25.18
C LEU A 3 8.46 3.09 24.86
N SER A 4 8.88 1.99 25.49
CA SER A 4 8.12 0.75 25.57
C SER A 4 7.65 0.52 27.00
N LEU A 5 6.34 0.34 27.19
CA LEU A 5 5.74 0.00 28.47
C LEU A 5 5.05 -1.36 28.42
N SER A 6 5.06 -2.07 29.55
CA SER A 6 4.25 -3.28 29.76
C SER A 6 3.63 -3.30 31.14
N TYR A 7 2.42 -3.82 31.25
CA TYR A 7 1.68 -3.96 32.49
C TYR A 7 1.53 -5.43 32.92
N GLN A 8 1.67 -5.68 34.22
CA GLN A 8 1.34 -6.96 34.86
C GLN A 8 0.64 -6.73 36.20
N TRP A 9 -0.33 -7.59 36.53
CA TRP A 9 -1.02 -7.58 37.83
C TRP A 9 -0.53 -8.73 38.71
N ASN A 10 -0.15 -8.44 39.96
CA ASN A 10 0.10 -9.44 40.98
C ASN A 10 -1.07 -9.48 41.96
N SER A 11 -1.93 -10.50 41.84
CA SER A 11 -3.13 -10.64 42.69
C SER A 11 -2.83 -10.93 44.15
N LYS A 12 -1.74 -11.66 44.46
CA LYS A 12 -1.36 -12.01 45.83
C LYS A 12 -0.90 -10.80 46.63
N LEU A 13 -0.14 -9.93 45.99
CA LEU A 13 0.41 -8.72 46.62
C LEU A 13 -0.43 -7.46 46.35
N LYS A 14 -1.47 -7.57 45.52
CA LYS A 14 -2.25 -6.44 45.02
C LYS A 14 -1.39 -5.32 44.43
N LEU A 15 -0.41 -5.69 43.61
CA LEU A 15 0.54 -4.78 42.98
C LEU A 15 0.35 -4.74 41.47
N ALA A 16 0.19 -3.54 40.92
CA ALA A 16 0.38 -3.27 39.50
C ALA A 16 1.87 -3.06 39.24
N LYS A 17 2.46 -3.91 38.39
CA LYS A 17 3.82 -3.75 37.89
C LYS A 17 3.78 -3.07 36.51
N ILE A 18 4.46 -1.94 36.39
CA ILE A 18 4.72 -1.26 35.12
C ILE A 18 6.21 -1.32 34.84
N THR A 19 6.58 -1.99 33.76
CA THR A 19 7.96 -1.93 33.25
C THR A 19 8.01 -0.90 32.13
N ALA A 20 8.86 0.12 32.27
CA ALA A 20 9.06 1.16 31.27
C ALA A 20 10.52 1.14 30.78
N LYS A 21 10.69 1.22 29.46
CA LYS A 21 11.99 1.17 28.78
C LYS A 21 12.16 2.35 27.83
N GLN A 22 13.35 2.95 27.85
CA GLN A 22 13.78 3.95 26.88
C GLN A 22 14.56 3.26 25.74
N ASN A 23 14.06 3.35 24.52
CA ASN A 23 14.57 2.60 23.36
C ASN A 23 15.50 3.40 22.45
N GLN A 24 15.62 4.71 22.65
CA GLN A 24 16.48 5.54 21.80
C GLN A 24 17.95 5.09 21.88
N LYS A 25 18.66 5.18 20.74
CA LYS A 25 20.09 4.89 20.69
C LYS A 25 20.86 5.97 21.42
N ILE A 26 21.50 5.61 22.53
CA ILE A 26 22.31 6.53 23.34
C ILE A 26 23.60 6.88 22.58
N SER A 27 23.95 8.16 22.58
CA SER A 27 25.18 8.71 22.00
C SER A 27 25.55 10.01 22.70
N ASP A 28 26.69 10.60 22.36
CA ASP A 28 27.14 11.89 22.91
C ASP A 28 26.13 13.04 22.67
N LYS A 29 25.24 12.89 21.69
CA LYS A 29 24.18 13.86 21.36
C LYS A 29 22.79 13.46 21.86
N VAL A 30 22.61 12.22 22.32
CA VAL A 30 21.31 11.67 22.72
C VAL A 30 21.47 10.89 24.01
N MET A 31 21.05 11.48 25.12
CA MET A 31 21.14 10.88 26.45
C MET A 31 19.84 10.16 26.85
N LEU A 32 19.87 9.48 27.99
CA LEU A 32 18.64 9.07 28.67
C LEU A 32 17.90 10.32 29.15
N PHE A 33 16.58 10.30 29.04
CA PHE A 33 15.73 11.37 29.54
C PHE A 33 15.33 11.07 30.97
N GLU A 34 15.20 12.13 31.78
CA GLU A 34 14.41 12.11 33.00
C GLU A 34 12.98 12.51 32.63
N ILE A 35 12.04 11.58 32.72
CA ILE A 35 10.67 11.78 32.24
C ILE A 35 9.70 11.70 33.41
N PRO A 36 9.24 12.84 33.97
CA PRO A 36 8.09 12.84 34.86
C PRO A 36 6.84 12.46 34.08
N ALA A 37 6.07 11.51 34.60
CA ALA A 37 4.86 10.99 33.96
C ALA A 37 3.82 10.62 35.01
N THR A 38 2.57 10.49 34.59
CA THR A 38 1.48 9.98 35.43
C THR A 38 1.00 8.64 34.90
N ILE A 39 0.83 7.65 35.78
CA ILE A 39 0.15 6.40 35.47
C ILE A 39 -1.23 6.45 36.14
N ARG A 40 -2.28 6.47 35.32
CA ARG A 40 -3.68 6.50 35.77
C ARG A 40 -4.26 5.11 35.78
N PHE A 41 -4.81 4.70 36.91
CA PHE A 41 -5.55 3.47 37.09
C PHE A 41 -7.02 3.81 37.31
N LYS A 42 -7.93 3.06 36.66
CA LYS A 42 -9.37 3.13 36.96
C LYS A 42 -9.87 1.78 37.43
N THR A 43 -10.66 1.79 38.49
CA THR A 43 -11.34 0.62 39.06
C THR A 43 -12.77 1.02 39.41
N GLY A 44 -13.74 0.67 38.57
CA GLY A 44 -15.09 1.21 38.69
C GLY A 44 -15.09 2.75 38.61
N ALA A 45 -15.69 3.42 39.59
CA ALA A 45 -15.74 4.89 39.65
C ALA A 45 -14.44 5.53 40.18
N THR A 46 -13.53 4.74 40.76
CA THR A 46 -12.32 5.26 41.39
C THR A 46 -11.22 5.47 40.36
N ILE A 47 -10.64 6.67 40.35
CA ILE A 47 -9.48 7.03 39.54
C ILE A 47 -8.30 7.29 40.46
N ILE A 48 -7.17 6.63 40.20
CA ILE A 48 -5.93 6.78 40.96
C ILE A 48 -4.82 7.19 40.00
N ASP A 49 -4.31 8.40 40.19
CA ASP A 49 -3.15 8.93 39.47
C ASP A 49 -1.90 8.74 40.30
N HIS A 50 -0.95 7.98 39.76
CA HIS A 50 0.33 7.74 40.41
C HIS A 50 1.46 8.43 39.63
N PRO A 51 2.08 9.48 40.17
CA PRO A 51 3.24 10.11 39.53
C PRO A 51 4.43 9.15 39.56
N VAL A 52 5.17 9.11 38.46
CA VAL A 52 6.41 8.35 38.31
C VAL A 52 7.45 9.22 37.61
N THR A 53 8.72 8.93 37.80
CA THR A 53 9.80 9.57 37.05
C THR A 53 10.71 8.50 36.48
N LEU A 54 10.70 8.36 35.16
CA LEU A 54 11.56 7.41 34.45
C LEU A 54 12.95 8.02 34.31
N ARG A 55 13.97 7.38 34.90
CA ARG A 55 15.36 7.86 34.87
C ARG A 55 16.29 6.89 34.15
N LYS A 56 15.95 5.60 34.19
CA LYS A 56 16.82 4.53 33.70
C LYS A 56 16.41 4.08 32.30
N LYS A 57 17.31 3.31 31.66
CA LYS A 57 17.04 2.62 30.39
C LYS A 57 15.88 1.63 30.51
N SER A 58 15.77 0.96 31.66
CA SER A 58 14.67 0.08 32.02
C SER A 58 14.39 0.26 33.50
N GLU A 59 13.14 0.47 33.86
CA GLU A 59 12.71 0.72 35.23
C GLU A 59 11.37 0.03 35.50
N ASP A 60 11.25 -0.56 36.67
CA ASP A 60 10.04 -1.24 37.13
C ASP A 60 9.40 -0.41 38.24
N PHE A 61 8.14 -0.06 38.06
CA PHE A 61 7.31 0.60 39.06
C PHE A 61 6.31 -0.40 39.63
N TYR A 62 6.20 -0.43 40.95
CA TYR A 62 5.27 -1.29 41.69
C TYR A 62 4.28 -0.40 42.42
N ILE A 63 3.03 -0.39 41.98
CA ILE A 63 1.97 0.48 42.51
C ILE A 63 0.97 -0.40 43.28
N PRO A 64 0.79 -0.21 44.59
CA PRO A 64 -0.25 -0.89 45.35
C PRO A 64 -1.63 -0.34 44.99
N LEU A 65 -2.58 -1.24 44.74
CA LEU A 65 -3.97 -0.91 44.42
C LEU A 65 -4.91 -1.83 45.22
N ASP A 66 -6.07 -1.32 45.65
CA ASP A 66 -6.99 -2.13 46.48
C ASP A 66 -7.64 -3.29 45.72
N ALA A 67 -7.77 -3.13 44.40
CA ALA A 67 -8.36 -4.08 43.47
C ALA A 67 -7.68 -4.01 42.10
N VAL A 68 -7.94 -5.02 41.27
CA VAL A 68 -7.41 -5.07 39.90
C VAL A 68 -7.99 -3.91 39.08
N PRO A 69 -7.14 -3.10 38.40
CA PRO A 69 -7.63 -2.01 37.58
C PRO A 69 -8.26 -2.54 36.29
N GLU A 70 -9.34 -1.90 35.87
CA GLU A 70 -10.02 -2.15 34.60
C GLU A 70 -9.35 -1.39 33.46
N ILE A 71 -8.79 -0.22 33.75
CA ILE A 71 -8.09 0.63 32.79
C ILE A 71 -6.76 1.10 33.37
N VAL A 72 -5.72 1.07 32.54
CA VAL A 72 -4.39 1.61 32.86
C VAL A 72 -3.94 2.53 31.74
N ARG A 73 -3.71 3.80 32.05
CA ARG A 73 -3.23 4.82 31.10
C ARG A 73 -1.86 5.32 31.54
N PHE A 74 -0.98 5.52 30.57
CA PHE A 74 0.30 6.20 30.77
C PHE A 74 0.17 7.58 30.15
N ASP A 75 0.55 8.61 30.91
CA ASP A 75 0.44 10.03 30.53
C ASP A 75 -0.95 10.36 29.94
N PRO A 76 -2.03 10.21 30.74
CA PRO A 76 -3.40 10.37 30.23
C PRO A 76 -3.66 11.76 29.66
N ASP A 77 -2.94 12.77 30.15
CA ASP A 77 -3.11 14.18 29.78
C ASP A 77 -2.11 14.63 28.69
N PHE A 78 -1.35 13.69 28.11
CA PHE A 78 -0.40 13.94 27.00
C PHE A 78 0.61 15.06 27.28
N THR A 79 1.13 15.08 28.50
CA THR A 79 2.12 16.07 28.93
C THR A 79 3.51 15.82 28.33
N ILE A 80 3.75 14.61 27.80
CA ILE A 80 5.04 14.15 27.31
C ILE A 80 5.01 14.02 25.78
N LEU A 81 5.89 14.75 25.11
CA LEU A 81 6.15 14.56 23.68
C LEU A 81 7.04 13.32 23.44
N ALA A 82 6.44 12.13 23.49
CA ALA A 82 7.13 10.87 23.28
C ALA A 82 6.35 9.91 22.37
N LYS A 83 7.10 9.04 21.68
CA LYS A 83 6.53 7.85 21.05
C LYS A 83 6.38 6.79 22.13
N VAL A 84 5.15 6.34 22.37
CA VAL A 84 4.84 5.39 23.44
C VAL A 84 4.20 4.13 22.85
N ASN A 85 4.85 2.98 23.06
CA ASN A 85 4.27 1.67 22.81
C ASN A 85 3.92 1.01 24.14
N PHE A 86 2.63 0.90 24.47
CA PHE A 86 2.19 0.34 25.75
C PHE A 86 1.44 -0.98 25.53
N SER A 87 2.14 -2.09 25.77
CA SER A 87 1.56 -3.42 25.71
C SER A 87 0.71 -3.72 26.97
N LYS A 88 -0.56 -4.06 26.74
CA LYS A 88 -1.53 -4.41 27.78
C LYS A 88 -2.30 -5.68 27.39
N PRO A 89 -2.79 -6.45 28.37
CA PRO A 89 -3.74 -7.53 28.11
C PRO A 89 -5.00 -7.04 27.38
N THR A 90 -5.49 -7.86 26.46
CA THR A 90 -6.70 -7.57 25.66
C THR A 90 -7.91 -7.15 26.50
N PRO A 91 -8.23 -7.76 27.67
CA PRO A 91 -9.36 -7.31 28.49
C PRO A 91 -9.27 -5.85 28.93
N LEU A 92 -8.08 -5.34 29.27
CA LEU A 92 -7.89 -3.92 29.61
C LEU A 92 -8.04 -3.01 28.40
N LEU A 93 -7.62 -3.47 27.22
CA LEU A 93 -7.82 -2.72 25.98
C LEU A 93 -9.31 -2.62 25.62
N MET A 94 -10.08 -3.70 25.83
CA MET A 94 -11.53 -3.69 25.62
C MET A 94 -12.24 -2.73 26.60
N ALA A 95 -11.90 -2.79 27.89
CA ALA A 95 -12.45 -1.85 28.87
C ALA A 95 -12.07 -0.39 28.54
N GLN A 96 -10.82 -0.15 28.12
CA GLN A 96 -10.37 1.19 27.70
C GLN A 96 -11.10 1.68 26.43
N LEU A 97 -11.50 0.78 25.53
CA LEU A 97 -12.31 1.11 24.34
C LEU A 97 -13.74 1.54 24.71
N GLU A 98 -14.28 1.07 25.83
CA GLU A 98 -15.65 1.40 26.27
C GLU A 98 -15.71 2.73 27.06
N ASP A 99 -14.57 3.24 27.52
CA ASP A 99 -14.48 4.45 28.34
C ASP A 99 -14.83 5.72 27.56
N GLN A 100 -16.08 6.17 27.70
CA GLN A 100 -16.58 7.36 27.04
C GLN A 100 -15.90 8.65 27.49
N SER A 101 -15.29 8.68 28.68
CA SER A 101 -14.62 9.86 29.24
C SER A 101 -13.23 10.13 28.64
N ASP A 102 -12.62 9.15 27.98
CA ASP A 102 -11.24 9.25 27.46
C ASP A 102 -11.19 8.94 25.95
N VAL A 103 -11.49 9.95 25.12
CA VAL A 103 -11.47 9.83 23.65
C VAL A 103 -10.11 9.33 23.16
N ILE A 104 -9.02 9.85 23.71
CA ILE A 104 -7.67 9.45 23.27
C ILE A 104 -7.33 8.05 23.76
N GLY A 105 -7.78 7.68 24.96
CA GLY A 105 -7.75 6.31 25.46
C GLY A 105 -8.41 5.34 24.48
N ARG A 106 -9.61 5.64 23.99
CA ARG A 106 -10.28 4.78 23.00
C ARG A 106 -9.46 4.62 21.71
N ILE A 107 -8.92 5.72 21.17
CA ILE A 107 -8.04 5.68 19.98
C ILE A 107 -6.82 4.77 20.23
N LEU A 108 -6.14 4.94 21.35
CA LEU A 108 -4.97 4.12 21.70
C LEU A 108 -5.32 2.64 21.92
N ALA A 109 -6.51 2.35 22.46
CA ALA A 109 -6.99 0.98 22.61
C ALA A 109 -7.21 0.33 21.23
N ILE A 110 -7.87 1.03 20.30
CA ILE A 110 -8.07 0.56 18.92
C ILE A 110 -6.73 0.27 18.24
N GLN A 111 -5.78 1.20 18.36
CA GLN A 111 -4.44 1.02 17.78
C GLN A 111 -3.74 -0.23 18.31
N ALA A 112 -3.81 -0.48 19.62
CA ALA A 112 -3.25 -1.69 20.22
C ALA A 112 -3.99 -2.98 19.79
N LEU A 113 -5.29 -2.87 19.48
CA LEU A 113 -6.13 -3.98 19.02
C LEU A 113 -6.04 -4.25 17.51
N SER A 114 -5.46 -3.34 16.71
CA SER A 114 -5.41 -3.38 15.23
C SER A 114 -4.76 -4.62 14.59
N LYS A 115 -4.07 -5.46 15.37
CA LYS A 115 -3.46 -6.72 14.92
C LYS A 115 -4.11 -7.96 15.52
N ASN A 116 -5.08 -7.79 16.41
CA ASN A 116 -5.76 -8.89 17.07
C ASN A 116 -6.95 -9.35 16.22
N LYS A 117 -6.83 -10.56 15.65
CA LYS A 117 -7.82 -11.14 14.74
C LYS A 117 -8.95 -11.88 15.45
N SER A 118 -9.08 -11.79 16.77
CA SER A 118 -10.15 -12.48 17.48
C SER A 118 -11.51 -11.89 17.12
N GLN A 119 -12.53 -12.74 17.00
CA GLN A 119 -13.91 -12.30 16.69
C GLN A 119 -14.39 -11.24 17.67
N LYS A 120 -14.10 -11.41 18.97
CA LYS A 120 -14.41 -10.43 20.01
C LYS A 120 -13.81 -9.04 19.73
N THR A 121 -12.61 -8.98 19.17
CA THR A 121 -11.99 -7.70 18.79
C THR A 121 -12.67 -7.08 17.59
N ILE A 122 -12.96 -7.89 16.56
CA ILE A 122 -13.65 -7.43 15.36
C ILE A 122 -15.04 -6.90 15.72
N ASP A 123 -15.79 -7.60 16.56
CA ASP A 123 -17.11 -7.16 17.03
C ASP A 123 -17.05 -5.84 17.81
N ALA A 124 -16.06 -5.68 18.68
CA ALA A 124 -15.86 -4.43 19.43
C ALA A 124 -15.50 -3.25 18.51
N LEU A 125 -14.60 -3.47 17.54
CA LEU A 125 -14.24 -2.46 16.54
C LEU A 125 -15.40 -2.14 15.60
N ARG A 126 -16.22 -3.13 15.23
CA ARG A 126 -17.46 -2.93 14.46
C ARG A 126 -18.42 -2.02 15.23
N GLN A 127 -18.69 -2.32 16.49
CA GLN A 127 -19.57 -1.49 17.32
C GLN A 127 -19.04 -0.06 17.46
N CYS A 128 -17.74 0.07 17.68
CA CYS A 128 -17.06 1.36 17.78
C CYS A 128 -17.19 2.16 16.48
N LEU A 129 -16.91 1.55 15.33
CA LEU A 129 -17.08 2.17 14.01
C LEU A 129 -18.54 2.57 13.73
N ALA A 130 -19.51 1.80 14.19
CA ALA A 130 -20.92 2.09 13.97
C ALA A 130 -21.45 3.26 14.83
N SER A 131 -20.96 3.40 16.07
CA SER A 131 -21.68 4.17 17.10
C SER A 131 -20.85 5.08 18.00
N ASP A 132 -19.51 5.08 17.93
CA ASP A 132 -18.73 5.98 18.81
C ASP A 132 -19.10 7.45 18.54
N PRO A 133 -19.34 8.27 19.57
CA PRO A 133 -19.73 9.67 19.37
C PRO A 133 -18.66 10.49 18.63
N PHE A 134 -17.38 10.18 18.81
CA PHE A 134 -16.30 10.93 18.20
C PHE A 134 -15.87 10.33 16.86
N HIS A 135 -16.00 11.11 15.79
CA HIS A 135 -15.65 10.68 14.43
C HIS A 135 -14.21 10.16 14.30
N GLY A 136 -13.25 10.72 15.04
CA GLY A 136 -11.85 10.27 15.00
C GLY A 136 -11.66 8.86 15.55
N VAL A 137 -12.44 8.48 16.57
CA VAL A 137 -12.44 7.11 17.11
C VAL A 137 -13.03 6.14 16.09
N ARG A 138 -14.13 6.52 15.42
CA ARG A 138 -14.72 5.72 14.33
C ARG A 138 -13.74 5.53 13.15
N MET A 139 -13.04 6.59 12.76
CA MET A 139 -12.02 6.52 11.70
C MET A 139 -10.89 5.54 12.07
N GLU A 140 -10.39 5.60 13.31
CA GLU A 140 -9.36 4.68 13.79
C GLU A 140 -9.87 3.22 13.81
N ALA A 141 -11.13 2.99 14.18
CA ALA A 141 -11.74 1.67 14.16
C ALA A 141 -11.77 1.08 12.73
N ALA A 142 -12.09 1.90 11.72
CA ALA A 142 -12.02 1.49 10.31
C ALA A 142 -10.60 1.14 9.86
N ASP A 143 -9.59 1.94 10.25
CA ASP A 143 -8.18 1.64 9.95
C ASP A 143 -7.69 0.35 10.66
N ALA A 144 -8.15 0.10 11.88
CA ALA A 144 -7.86 -1.13 12.61
C ALA A 144 -8.49 -2.36 11.96
N LEU A 145 -9.77 -2.29 11.55
CA LEU A 145 -10.44 -3.36 10.81
C LEU A 145 -9.73 -3.67 9.48
N LYS A 146 -9.33 -2.63 8.73
CA LYS A 146 -8.49 -2.79 7.53
C LYS A 146 -7.20 -3.53 7.83
N SER A 147 -6.53 -3.18 8.94
CA SER A 147 -5.25 -3.76 9.35
C SER A 147 -5.37 -5.22 9.80
N ILE A 148 -6.49 -5.60 10.43
CA ILE A 148 -6.81 -6.98 10.79
C ILE A 148 -6.93 -7.86 9.54
N HIS A 149 -7.56 -7.32 8.49
CA HIS A 149 -7.60 -7.88 7.14
C HIS A 149 -8.18 -9.32 7.08
N THR A 150 -9.29 -9.56 7.77
CA THR A 150 -10.09 -10.80 7.64
C THR A 150 -11.43 -10.52 6.95
N MET A 151 -12.18 -11.57 6.58
CA MET A 151 -13.49 -11.40 5.92
C MET A 151 -14.54 -10.81 6.85
N GLU A 152 -14.48 -11.14 8.15
CA GLU A 152 -15.35 -10.59 9.17
C GLU A 152 -15.05 -9.11 9.41
N ALA A 153 -13.78 -8.69 9.27
CA ALA A 153 -13.41 -7.28 9.31
C ALA A 153 -13.92 -6.52 8.07
N LEU A 154 -13.91 -7.16 6.90
CA LEU A 154 -14.55 -6.61 5.70
C LEU A 154 -16.07 -6.49 5.89
N ASP A 155 -16.73 -7.48 6.47
CA ASP A 155 -18.18 -7.45 6.76
C ASP A 155 -18.52 -6.26 7.67
N ALA A 156 -17.76 -6.08 8.74
CA ALA A 156 -17.91 -4.94 9.65
C ALA A 156 -17.76 -3.57 8.95
N LEU A 157 -16.81 -3.46 8.01
CA LEU A 157 -16.62 -2.26 7.20
C LEU A 157 -17.79 -2.03 6.23
N LEU A 158 -18.25 -3.09 5.56
CA LEU A 158 -19.37 -3.02 4.60
C LEU A 158 -20.67 -2.60 5.29
N GLU A 159 -20.97 -3.18 6.45
CA GLU A 159 -22.13 -2.79 7.29
C GLU A 159 -22.06 -1.32 7.72
N SER A 160 -20.85 -0.77 7.86
CA SER A 160 -20.61 0.61 8.28
C SER A 160 -20.37 1.58 7.10
N SER A 161 -20.68 1.19 5.86
CA SER A 161 -20.46 2.02 4.66
C SER A 161 -21.25 3.33 4.70
N GLU A 162 -22.43 3.30 5.31
CA GLU A 162 -23.25 4.49 5.53
C GLU A 162 -22.84 5.15 6.86
N GLN A 163 -22.35 6.38 6.79
CA GLN A 163 -21.97 7.18 7.97
C GLN A 163 -22.45 8.62 7.78
N SER A 164 -22.90 9.25 8.86
CA SER A 164 -23.31 10.66 8.84
C SER A 164 -22.14 11.60 8.52
N ASP A 165 -20.96 11.32 9.07
CA ASP A 165 -19.76 12.14 8.88
C ASP A 165 -18.98 11.71 7.62
N ALA A 166 -18.77 12.64 6.69
CA ALA A 166 -18.06 12.39 5.43
C ALA A 166 -16.60 11.96 5.63
N ARG A 167 -15.94 12.36 6.73
CA ARG A 167 -14.57 11.92 7.06
C ARG A 167 -14.53 10.44 7.39
N VAL A 168 -15.58 9.95 8.06
CA VAL A 168 -15.72 8.52 8.40
C VAL A 168 -16.08 7.72 7.15
N ARG A 169 -17.05 8.19 6.33
CA ARG A 169 -17.35 7.54 5.03
C ARG A 169 -16.11 7.39 4.15
N LEU A 170 -15.33 8.46 4.01
CA LEU A 170 -14.07 8.44 3.26
C LEU A 170 -13.11 7.37 3.80
N ARG A 171 -12.98 7.30 5.13
CA ARG A 171 -12.09 6.36 5.79
C ARG A 171 -12.54 4.91 5.63
N VAL A 172 -13.84 4.65 5.82
CA VAL A 172 -14.45 3.33 5.60
C VAL A 172 -14.26 2.90 4.15
N GLN A 173 -14.52 3.78 3.18
CA GLN A 173 -14.34 3.43 1.78
C GLN A 173 -12.87 3.16 1.43
N SER A 174 -11.94 3.92 1.99
CA SER A 174 -10.51 3.64 1.84
C SER A 174 -10.09 2.32 2.51
N ALA A 175 -10.79 1.89 3.57
CA ALA A 175 -10.55 0.62 4.25
C ALA A 175 -11.09 -0.55 3.42
N ILE A 176 -12.33 -0.46 2.93
CA ILE A 176 -12.96 -1.44 2.02
C ILE A 176 -12.11 -1.62 0.77
N GLY A 177 -11.65 -0.53 0.15
CA GLY A 177 -10.80 -0.58 -1.04
C GLY A 177 -9.42 -1.22 -0.82
N GLY A 178 -9.03 -1.51 0.42
CA GLY A 178 -7.84 -2.29 0.75
C GLY A 178 -8.02 -3.81 0.60
N PHE A 179 -9.24 -4.29 0.36
CA PHE A 179 -9.56 -5.71 0.19
C PHE A 179 -9.76 -6.04 -1.28
N TYR A 180 -9.02 -7.03 -1.78
CA TYR A 180 -9.29 -7.63 -3.09
C TYR A 180 -10.40 -8.68 -2.96
N ASN A 181 -11.65 -8.23 -3.02
CA ASN A 181 -12.84 -9.06 -2.85
C ASN A 181 -14.00 -8.55 -3.72
N SER A 182 -14.89 -9.43 -4.20
CA SER A 182 -16.04 -9.02 -5.04
C SER A 182 -17.02 -8.12 -4.29
N ARG A 183 -17.25 -8.35 -2.99
CA ARG A 183 -18.14 -7.50 -2.18
C ARG A 183 -17.56 -6.11 -1.94
N ALA A 184 -16.24 -6.00 -1.83
CA ALA A 184 -15.55 -4.71 -1.77
C ALA A 184 -15.68 -3.94 -3.10
N LEU A 185 -15.58 -4.67 -4.23
CA LEU A 185 -15.81 -4.11 -5.57
C LEU A 185 -17.25 -3.61 -5.73
N GLU A 186 -18.24 -4.42 -5.38
CA GLU A 186 -19.66 -4.05 -5.42
C GLU A 186 -19.93 -2.80 -4.58
N SER A 187 -19.36 -2.73 -3.37
CA SER A 187 -19.45 -1.54 -2.51
C SER A 187 -18.84 -0.31 -3.20
N ALA A 188 -17.66 -0.43 -3.81
CA ALA A 188 -17.04 0.67 -4.54
C ALA A 188 -17.90 1.15 -5.72
N ILE A 189 -18.48 0.23 -6.51
CA ILE A 189 -19.39 0.58 -7.61
C ILE A 189 -20.64 1.30 -7.06
N LYS A 190 -21.20 0.82 -5.95
CA LYS A 190 -22.33 1.48 -5.28
C LYS A 190 -21.95 2.90 -4.85
N THR A 191 -20.84 3.07 -4.14
CA THR A 191 -20.34 4.37 -3.67
C THR A 191 -20.15 5.35 -4.83
N ILE A 192 -19.55 4.88 -5.93
CA ILE A 192 -19.34 5.71 -7.13
C ILE A 192 -20.67 6.26 -7.66
N ARG A 193 -21.74 5.45 -7.66
CA ARG A 193 -23.06 5.84 -8.18
C ARG A 193 -23.90 6.69 -7.23
N SER A 194 -23.72 6.58 -5.91
CA SER A 194 -24.62 7.18 -4.91
C SER A 194 -24.01 8.30 -4.08
N GLU A 195 -22.69 8.40 -3.99
CA GLU A 195 -22.02 9.42 -3.19
C GLU A 195 -21.96 10.76 -3.93
N SER A 196 -22.01 11.85 -3.17
CA SER A 196 -21.93 13.22 -3.68
C SER A 196 -20.55 13.85 -3.46
N ASN A 197 -19.82 13.37 -2.44
CA ASN A 197 -18.50 13.89 -2.11
C ASN A 197 -17.45 13.41 -3.13
N PRO A 198 -16.84 14.31 -3.93
CA PRO A 198 -15.90 13.92 -4.97
C PRO A 198 -14.67 13.16 -4.44
N THR A 199 -14.24 13.45 -3.21
CA THR A 199 -13.07 12.77 -2.60
C THR A 199 -13.35 11.30 -2.31
N ILE A 200 -14.58 10.99 -1.92
CA ILE A 200 -15.02 9.62 -1.63
C ILE A 200 -15.21 8.84 -2.93
N ILE A 201 -15.85 9.46 -3.94
CA ILE A 201 -15.96 8.91 -5.30
C ILE A 201 -14.56 8.58 -5.84
N ASN A 202 -13.62 9.51 -5.76
CA ASN A 202 -12.24 9.30 -6.20
C ASN A 202 -11.55 8.15 -5.46
N THR A 203 -11.83 7.98 -4.16
CA THR A 203 -11.29 6.87 -3.37
C THR A 203 -11.85 5.53 -3.84
N ALA A 204 -13.16 5.47 -4.10
CA ALA A 204 -13.81 4.29 -4.64
C ALA A 204 -13.34 3.94 -6.06
N MET A 205 -13.12 4.93 -6.92
CA MET A 205 -12.53 4.71 -8.26
C MET A 205 -11.14 4.11 -8.19
N ARG A 206 -10.31 4.60 -7.26
CA ARG A 206 -8.96 4.04 -7.08
C ARG A 206 -9.01 2.57 -6.66
N SER A 207 -9.99 2.13 -5.89
CA SER A 207 -10.12 0.70 -5.56
C SER A 207 -10.49 -0.17 -6.75
N LEU A 208 -11.07 0.40 -7.83
CA LEU A 208 -11.37 -0.35 -9.05
C LEU A 208 -10.11 -0.77 -9.82
N SER A 209 -8.95 -0.14 -9.57
CA SER A 209 -7.75 -0.37 -10.38
C SER A 209 -7.22 -1.81 -10.32
N GLY A 210 -7.53 -2.55 -9.26
CA GLY A 210 -7.16 -3.96 -9.15
C GLY A 210 -8.00 -4.90 -10.01
N TYR A 211 -9.13 -4.44 -10.56
CA TYR A 211 -10.11 -5.26 -11.23
C TYR A 211 -10.11 -4.97 -12.74
N GLY A 212 -9.62 -5.91 -13.55
CA GLY A 212 -9.57 -5.79 -15.02
C GLY A 212 -10.73 -6.49 -15.72
N SER A 213 -11.97 -6.05 -15.52
CA SER A 213 -13.14 -6.57 -16.23
C SER A 213 -13.75 -5.53 -17.18
N SER A 214 -14.45 -6.00 -18.22
CA SER A 214 -15.13 -5.13 -19.19
C SER A 214 -16.17 -4.20 -18.55
N GLU A 215 -16.82 -4.65 -17.49
CA GLU A 215 -17.74 -3.83 -16.69
C GLU A 215 -17.00 -2.65 -16.04
N ILE A 216 -15.83 -2.91 -15.44
CA ILE A 216 -15.01 -1.86 -14.82
C ILE A 216 -14.50 -0.89 -15.89
N SER A 217 -14.02 -1.39 -17.02
CA SER A 217 -13.62 -0.54 -18.14
C SER A 217 -14.76 0.38 -18.59
N SER A 218 -15.99 -0.15 -18.66
CA SER A 218 -17.18 0.64 -19.02
C SER A 218 -17.48 1.74 -17.99
N ILE A 219 -17.37 1.43 -16.69
CA ILE A 219 -17.53 2.42 -15.61
C ILE A 219 -16.45 3.50 -15.72
N LEU A 220 -15.18 3.13 -15.88
CA LEU A 220 -14.08 4.09 -15.99
C LEU A 220 -14.27 5.02 -17.21
N LEU A 221 -14.71 4.48 -18.35
CA LEU A 221 -15.01 5.26 -19.55
C LEU A 221 -16.20 6.22 -19.36
N GLN A 222 -17.24 5.81 -18.65
CA GLN A 222 -18.37 6.68 -18.30
C GLN A 222 -17.88 7.88 -17.49
N TYR A 223 -17.11 7.64 -16.43
CA TYR A 223 -16.63 8.69 -15.53
C TYR A 223 -15.54 9.58 -16.14
N LEU A 224 -14.78 9.06 -17.10
CA LEU A 224 -13.88 9.85 -17.93
C LEU A 224 -14.64 10.97 -18.67
N ARG A 225 -15.85 10.67 -19.15
CA ARG A 225 -16.70 11.60 -19.92
C ARG A 225 -17.58 12.48 -19.04
N GLU A 226 -17.85 12.06 -17.81
CA GLU A 226 -18.76 12.78 -16.92
C GLU A 226 -18.26 14.20 -16.56
N PRO A 227 -19.11 15.23 -16.63
CA PRO A 227 -18.81 16.54 -16.10
C PRO A 227 -18.61 16.50 -14.59
N SER A 228 -17.52 17.08 -14.10
CA SER A 228 -17.27 17.25 -12.66
C SER A 228 -16.46 18.51 -12.41
N TYR A 229 -16.56 19.05 -11.20
CA TYR A 229 -15.77 20.21 -10.81
C TYR A 229 -14.28 19.93 -11.01
N ARG A 230 -13.61 20.73 -11.85
CA ARG A 230 -12.19 20.59 -12.21
C ARG A 230 -11.82 19.21 -12.79
N ASN A 231 -12.77 18.52 -13.41
CA ASN A 231 -12.58 17.18 -13.99
C ASN A 231 -12.09 16.12 -12.99
N THR A 232 -12.45 16.21 -11.71
CA THR A 232 -11.98 15.24 -10.70
C THR A 232 -12.39 13.79 -11.03
N HIS A 233 -13.54 13.57 -11.65
CA HIS A 233 -13.96 12.23 -12.10
C HIS A 233 -13.02 11.70 -13.20
N ALA A 234 -12.73 12.52 -14.21
CA ALA A 234 -11.82 12.16 -15.27
C ALA A 234 -10.39 11.92 -14.74
N GLU A 235 -9.89 12.77 -13.85
CA GLU A 235 -8.57 12.59 -13.23
C GLU A 235 -8.47 11.25 -12.47
N SER A 236 -9.53 10.86 -11.75
CA SER A 236 -9.57 9.58 -11.01
C SER A 236 -9.72 8.37 -11.92
N ALA A 237 -10.56 8.48 -12.95
CA ALA A 237 -10.70 7.45 -13.98
C ALA A 237 -9.36 7.20 -14.69
N ILE A 238 -8.66 8.26 -15.11
CA ILE A 238 -7.33 8.16 -15.75
C ILE A 238 -6.32 7.47 -14.83
N ALA A 239 -6.32 7.81 -13.53
CA ALA A 239 -5.42 7.16 -12.57
C ALA A 239 -5.73 5.66 -12.38
N ALA A 240 -7.01 5.27 -12.41
CA ALA A 240 -7.40 3.86 -12.36
C ALA A 240 -7.04 3.12 -13.66
N MET A 241 -7.24 3.75 -14.83
CA MET A 241 -6.86 3.23 -16.14
C MET A 241 -5.34 3.01 -16.24
N GLU A 242 -4.53 3.95 -15.76
CA GLU A 242 -3.06 3.80 -15.71
C GLU A 242 -2.64 2.55 -14.93
N LYS A 243 -3.32 2.29 -13.81
CA LYS A 243 -3.02 1.14 -12.94
C LYS A 243 -3.48 -0.19 -13.51
N GLN A 244 -4.56 -0.21 -14.29
CA GLN A 244 -4.97 -1.38 -15.08
C GLN A 244 -3.99 -1.68 -16.22
N ASP A 245 -3.27 -0.65 -16.68
CA ASP A 245 -2.24 -0.77 -17.71
C ASP A 245 -2.75 -1.36 -19.03
N ASP A 246 -4.01 -1.04 -19.37
CA ASP A 246 -4.66 -1.49 -20.59
C ASP A 246 -4.59 -0.41 -21.68
N PRO A 247 -3.94 -0.67 -22.83
CA PRO A 247 -3.87 0.26 -23.96
C PRO A 247 -5.22 0.69 -24.53
N VAL A 248 -6.32 -0.03 -24.27
CA VAL A 248 -7.67 0.33 -24.72
C VAL A 248 -8.08 1.74 -24.26
N PHE A 249 -7.50 2.23 -23.17
CA PHE A 249 -7.80 3.55 -22.62
C PHE A 249 -7.02 4.70 -23.26
N ILE A 250 -6.00 4.43 -24.09
CA ILE A 250 -5.17 5.47 -24.70
C ILE A 250 -6.02 6.47 -25.50
N MET A 251 -6.86 5.98 -26.42
CA MET A 251 -7.67 6.84 -27.28
C MET A 251 -8.74 7.61 -26.49
N PRO A 252 -9.55 6.97 -25.61
CA PRO A 252 -10.49 7.70 -24.75
C PRO A 252 -9.85 8.81 -23.92
N ILE A 253 -8.68 8.55 -23.33
CA ILE A 253 -7.95 9.55 -22.52
C ILE A 253 -7.49 10.70 -23.42
N LEU A 254 -6.90 10.40 -24.58
CA LEU A 254 -6.42 11.40 -25.53
C LEU A 254 -7.55 12.32 -26.00
N GLU A 255 -8.67 11.75 -26.45
CA GLU A 255 -9.86 12.49 -26.89
C GLU A 255 -10.37 13.43 -25.78
N THR A 256 -10.48 12.90 -24.55
CA THR A 256 -10.92 13.68 -23.38
C THR A 256 -9.99 14.85 -23.09
N LEU A 257 -8.67 14.67 -23.19
CA LEU A 257 -7.70 15.75 -22.99
C LEU A 257 -7.73 16.79 -24.12
N MET A 258 -8.06 16.38 -25.35
CA MET A 258 -8.22 17.28 -26.48
C MET A 258 -9.48 18.16 -26.34
N GLU A 259 -10.61 17.55 -26.01
CA GLU A 259 -11.91 18.21 -25.90
C GLU A 259 -12.01 19.09 -24.65
N ARG A 260 -11.47 18.63 -23.51
CA ARG A 260 -11.69 19.25 -22.19
C ARG A 260 -10.45 19.92 -21.61
N LYS A 261 -9.47 20.30 -22.44
CA LYS A 261 -8.16 20.85 -22.01
C LYS A 261 -8.25 21.96 -20.95
N GLY A 262 -9.25 22.85 -21.07
CA GLY A 262 -9.39 24.02 -20.19
C GLY A 262 -9.96 23.71 -18.80
N LEU A 263 -10.48 22.51 -18.60
CA LEU A 263 -11.16 22.10 -17.37
C LEU A 263 -10.24 21.33 -16.41
N PHE A 264 -9.10 20.84 -16.88
CA PHE A 264 -8.13 20.15 -16.04
C PHE A 264 -7.36 21.13 -15.16
N SER A 265 -7.15 20.72 -13.90
CA SER A 265 -6.18 21.39 -13.06
C SER A 265 -4.76 21.24 -13.64
N THR A 266 -3.83 22.12 -13.26
CA THR A 266 -2.41 21.99 -13.68
C THR A 266 -1.85 20.62 -13.31
N ARG A 267 -2.16 20.14 -12.09
CA ARG A 267 -1.75 18.82 -11.61
C ARG A 267 -2.44 17.69 -12.37
N GLY A 268 -3.74 17.82 -12.62
CA GLY A 268 -4.53 16.88 -13.40
C GLY A 268 -4.00 16.68 -14.80
N MET A 269 -3.70 17.78 -15.50
CA MET A 269 -3.10 17.73 -16.83
C MET A 269 -1.74 17.01 -16.81
N VAL A 270 -0.87 17.34 -15.85
CA VAL A 270 0.44 16.69 -15.72
C VAL A 270 0.30 15.19 -15.46
N ASN A 271 -0.60 14.80 -14.56
CA ASN A 271 -0.87 13.39 -14.27
C ASN A 271 -1.41 12.68 -15.51
N ALA A 272 -2.37 13.27 -16.21
CA ALA A 272 -2.97 12.66 -17.39
C ALA A 272 -1.97 12.49 -18.54
N LEU A 273 -1.06 13.45 -18.75
CA LEU A 273 0.05 13.28 -19.70
C LEU A 273 0.96 12.12 -19.31
N SER A 274 1.26 11.98 -18.02
CA SER A 274 2.05 10.86 -17.50
C SER A 274 1.35 9.52 -17.71
N SER A 275 0.05 9.43 -17.41
CA SER A 275 -0.75 8.22 -17.62
C SER A 275 -0.85 7.84 -19.09
N LEU A 276 -1.08 8.82 -19.96
CA LEU A 276 -1.14 8.61 -21.42
C LEU A 276 0.20 8.11 -21.97
N ALA A 277 1.31 8.73 -21.54
CA ALA A 277 2.64 8.29 -21.92
C ALA A 277 2.97 6.89 -21.38
N TYR A 278 2.55 6.59 -20.15
CA TYR A 278 2.73 5.29 -19.54
C TYR A 278 1.99 4.22 -20.36
N LEU A 279 0.69 4.38 -20.59
CA LEU A 279 -0.10 3.42 -21.38
C LEU A 279 0.46 3.26 -22.81
N GLY A 280 0.95 4.35 -23.41
CA GLY A 280 1.56 4.35 -24.75
C GLY A 280 2.97 3.75 -24.85
N ARG A 281 3.64 3.47 -23.73
CA ARG A 281 5.09 3.18 -23.73
C ARG A 281 5.50 1.92 -24.49
N HIS A 282 4.56 1.00 -24.69
CA HIS A 282 4.76 -0.28 -25.39
C HIS A 282 4.05 -0.33 -26.76
N GLN A 283 3.47 0.77 -27.23
CA GLN A 283 2.85 0.83 -28.55
C GLN A 283 3.93 0.88 -29.64
N ASP A 284 3.65 0.23 -30.77
CA ASP A 284 4.53 0.25 -31.95
C ASP A 284 4.57 1.64 -32.59
N ASP A 285 3.38 2.24 -32.81
CA ASP A 285 3.25 3.62 -33.25
C ASP A 285 2.91 4.56 -32.09
N LYS A 286 3.89 5.37 -31.71
CA LYS A 286 3.77 6.38 -30.66
C LYS A 286 3.59 7.79 -31.21
N SER A 287 3.50 7.95 -32.53
CA SER A 287 3.60 9.26 -33.21
C SER A 287 2.51 10.24 -32.76
N MET A 288 1.27 9.75 -32.59
CA MET A 288 0.15 10.57 -32.13
C MET A 288 0.37 11.05 -30.68
N LEU A 289 0.80 10.15 -29.79
CA LEU A 289 1.07 10.46 -28.38
C LEU A 289 2.27 11.41 -28.25
N LEU A 290 3.33 11.15 -29.00
CA LEU A 290 4.51 11.99 -29.07
C LEU A 290 4.13 13.41 -29.49
N SER A 291 3.36 13.55 -30.58
CA SER A 291 2.91 14.85 -31.09
C SER A 291 2.03 15.59 -30.07
N PHE A 292 1.06 14.89 -29.49
CA PHE A 292 0.15 15.47 -28.50
C PHE A 292 0.90 15.97 -27.25
N ILE A 293 1.76 15.13 -26.67
CA ILE A 293 2.55 15.48 -25.47
C ILE A 293 3.56 16.58 -25.80
N ALA A 294 4.24 16.52 -26.94
CA ALA A 294 5.17 17.56 -27.38
C ALA A 294 4.47 18.92 -27.57
N GLY A 295 3.21 18.92 -28.02
CA GLY A 295 2.39 20.13 -28.11
C GLY A 295 2.15 20.82 -26.76
N ARG A 296 2.32 20.12 -25.62
CA ARG A 296 2.23 20.70 -24.27
C ARG A 296 3.52 21.36 -23.80
N LEU A 297 4.62 21.26 -24.55
CA LEU A 297 5.86 21.97 -24.25
C LEU A 297 5.71 23.50 -24.41
N GLN A 298 4.69 23.97 -25.13
CA GLN A 298 4.39 25.40 -25.30
C GLN A 298 3.31 25.90 -24.32
N ASP A 299 2.96 25.10 -23.31
CA ASP A 299 1.94 25.51 -22.34
C ASP A 299 2.44 26.73 -21.53
N PRO A 300 1.59 27.74 -21.26
CA PRO A 300 1.97 28.90 -20.47
C PRO A 300 2.45 28.52 -19.06
N LYS A 301 1.96 27.40 -18.51
CA LYS A 301 2.31 26.94 -17.17
C LYS A 301 3.58 26.08 -17.20
N SER A 302 4.63 26.55 -16.53
CA SER A 302 5.90 25.83 -16.37
C SER A 302 5.73 24.39 -15.88
N ALA A 303 4.85 24.17 -14.90
CA ALA A 303 4.57 22.82 -14.39
C ALA A 303 4.02 21.86 -15.45
N VAL A 304 3.19 22.34 -16.39
CA VAL A 304 2.68 21.52 -17.51
C VAL A 304 3.80 21.20 -18.48
N ARG A 305 4.67 22.17 -18.80
CA ARG A 305 5.85 21.93 -19.65
C ARG A 305 6.80 20.90 -19.04
N SER A 306 7.18 21.04 -17.77
CA SER A 306 8.00 20.05 -17.08
C SER A 306 7.31 18.68 -17.00
N GLY A 307 5.99 18.66 -16.83
CA GLY A 307 5.19 17.43 -16.89
C GLY A 307 5.25 16.76 -18.26
N ALA A 308 5.11 17.52 -19.34
CA ALA A 308 5.22 17.03 -20.71
C ALA A 308 6.62 16.49 -21.02
N ILE A 309 7.68 17.16 -20.56
CA ILE A 309 9.06 16.67 -20.68
C ILE A 309 9.23 15.30 -20.00
N ARG A 310 8.72 15.14 -18.78
CA ARG A 310 8.75 13.85 -18.07
C ARG A 310 7.92 12.79 -18.79
N ALA A 311 6.73 13.14 -19.27
CA ALA A 311 5.87 12.25 -20.01
C ALA A 311 6.54 11.77 -21.33
N LEU A 312 7.26 12.63 -22.05
CA LEU A 312 8.02 12.24 -23.24
C LEU A 312 9.10 11.19 -22.92
N ALA A 313 9.78 11.31 -21.78
CA ALA A 313 10.68 10.25 -21.32
C ALA A 313 9.93 8.95 -20.98
N THR A 314 8.80 9.04 -20.28
CA THR A 314 7.96 7.87 -19.93
C THR A 314 7.43 7.14 -21.16
N LEU A 315 7.16 7.86 -22.26
CA LEU A 315 6.69 7.28 -23.53
C LEU A 315 7.73 6.36 -24.19
N LYS A 316 9.01 6.51 -23.85
CA LYS A 316 10.12 5.69 -24.38
C LYS A 316 10.19 5.70 -25.91
N ASP A 317 9.94 6.86 -26.52
CA ASP A 317 10.14 7.06 -27.96
C ASP A 317 11.48 7.81 -28.18
N PRO A 318 12.47 7.21 -28.86
CA PRO A 318 13.75 7.86 -29.16
C PRO A 318 13.60 9.21 -29.91
N LYS A 319 12.52 9.39 -30.70
CA LYS A 319 12.23 10.65 -31.40
C LYS A 319 12.05 11.83 -30.44
N ALA A 320 11.70 11.56 -29.17
CA ALA A 320 11.61 12.60 -28.15
C ALA A 320 12.95 13.29 -27.86
N ILE A 321 14.09 12.63 -28.09
CA ILE A 321 15.42 13.21 -27.79
C ILE A 321 15.63 14.53 -28.56
N ALA A 322 15.39 14.52 -29.88
CA ALA A 322 15.55 15.72 -30.71
C ALA A 322 14.60 16.87 -30.33
N ILE A 323 13.42 16.54 -29.77
CA ILE A 323 12.47 17.53 -29.26
C ILE A 323 13.00 18.15 -27.95
N LEU A 324 13.51 17.31 -27.05
CA LEU A 324 13.97 17.70 -25.73
C LEU A 324 15.30 18.46 -25.75
N GLU A 325 16.16 18.24 -26.75
CA GLU A 325 17.43 18.97 -26.92
C GLU A 325 17.22 20.48 -27.03
N LYS A 326 16.07 20.93 -27.56
CA LYS A 326 15.70 22.35 -27.63
C LYS A 326 15.49 23.01 -26.26
N TRP A 327 15.30 22.22 -25.20
CA TRP A 327 15.14 22.70 -23.82
C TRP A 327 16.45 22.67 -23.03
N MET A 328 17.53 22.17 -23.63
CA MET A 328 18.86 22.19 -23.04
C MET A 328 19.53 23.56 -23.15
N SER A 329 19.07 24.44 -24.05
CA SER A 329 19.54 25.82 -24.21
C SER A 329 18.85 26.84 -23.28
N ALA A 330 17.82 26.41 -22.54
CA ALA A 330 17.20 27.21 -21.50
C ALA A 330 18.14 27.38 -20.31
N ASP A 331 17.90 28.40 -19.47
CA ASP A 331 18.61 28.63 -18.21
C ASP A 331 18.81 27.31 -17.46
N SER A 332 20.06 27.00 -17.12
CA SER A 332 20.47 25.75 -16.46
C SER A 332 19.76 25.50 -15.14
N ASP A 333 19.26 26.56 -14.49
CA ASP A 333 18.51 26.44 -13.25
C ASP A 333 17.01 26.24 -13.42
N SER A 334 16.48 26.38 -14.63
CA SER A 334 15.06 26.19 -14.90
C SER A 334 14.60 24.74 -14.62
N PRO A 335 13.39 24.54 -14.08
CA PRO A 335 12.81 23.20 -13.90
C PRO A 335 12.74 22.39 -15.20
N GLU A 336 12.50 23.06 -16.33
CA GLU A 336 12.43 22.47 -17.66
C GLU A 336 13.80 21.97 -18.14
N HIS A 337 14.88 22.74 -17.94
CA HIS A 337 16.23 22.28 -18.26
C HIS A 337 16.59 21.02 -17.48
N LYS A 338 16.41 21.03 -16.15
CA LYS A 338 16.69 19.88 -15.27
C LYS A 338 15.86 18.65 -15.65
N ALA A 339 14.58 18.85 -15.97
CA ALA A 339 13.71 17.78 -16.46
C ALA A 339 14.17 17.23 -17.81
N ALA A 340 14.54 18.09 -18.76
CA ALA A 340 14.97 17.70 -20.11
C ALA A 340 16.30 16.93 -20.07
N GLN A 341 17.27 17.40 -19.28
CA GLN A 341 18.55 16.73 -19.06
C GLN A 341 18.34 15.30 -18.52
N THR A 342 17.48 15.17 -17.50
CA THR A 342 17.13 13.87 -16.91
C THR A 342 16.43 12.96 -17.93
N ALA A 343 15.46 13.51 -18.67
CA ALA A 343 14.70 12.79 -19.68
C ALA A 343 15.58 12.27 -20.83
N ILE A 344 16.46 13.11 -21.39
CA ILE A 344 17.41 12.73 -22.45
C ILE A 344 18.38 11.66 -21.95
N SER A 345 18.94 11.84 -20.75
CA SER A 345 19.81 10.83 -20.13
C SER A 345 19.12 9.47 -20.03
N ASN A 346 17.87 9.45 -19.55
CA ASN A 346 17.11 8.20 -19.42
C ASN A 346 16.82 7.56 -20.79
N LEU A 347 16.35 8.34 -21.78
CA LEU A 347 16.09 7.83 -23.12
C LEU A 347 17.35 7.29 -23.80
N ARG A 348 18.49 7.98 -23.67
CA ARG A 348 19.77 7.50 -24.22
C ARG A 348 20.25 6.22 -23.54
N LYS A 349 20.09 6.10 -22.21
CA LYS A 349 20.38 4.85 -21.48
C LYS A 349 19.56 3.67 -21.99
N MET A 350 18.28 3.90 -22.28
CA MET A 350 17.39 2.86 -22.81
C MET A 350 17.67 2.49 -24.26
N ALA A 351 18.22 3.41 -25.05
CA ALA A 351 18.63 3.17 -26.43
C ALA A 351 20.00 2.48 -26.55
N LEU A 352 20.80 2.42 -25.48
CA LEU A 352 22.07 1.69 -25.48
C LEU A 352 21.78 0.18 -25.45
N PRO A 353 22.27 -0.62 -26.42
CA PRO A 353 22.01 -2.06 -26.51
C PRO A 353 22.69 -2.91 -25.41
N GLY A 354 23.17 -2.31 -24.32
CA GLY A 354 24.05 -2.96 -23.34
C GLY A 354 23.36 -3.96 -22.40
N GLU A 355 22.11 -3.73 -22.00
CA GLU A 355 21.39 -4.66 -21.10
C GLU A 355 20.78 -5.84 -21.86
N ASP A 356 20.17 -5.60 -23.02
CA ASP A 356 19.61 -6.65 -23.86
C ASP A 356 20.69 -7.58 -24.43
N LEU A 357 21.85 -7.05 -24.87
CA LEU A 357 22.95 -7.89 -25.34
C LEU A 357 23.55 -8.75 -24.22
N LYS A 358 23.59 -8.26 -22.98
CA LYS A 358 24.11 -9.02 -21.84
C LYS A 358 23.12 -10.12 -21.44
N GLY A 359 21.82 -9.84 -21.47
CA GLY A 359 20.76 -10.83 -21.28
C GLY A 359 20.75 -11.91 -22.37
N LEU A 360 20.85 -11.51 -23.65
CA LEU A 360 20.97 -12.41 -24.80
C LEU A 360 22.23 -13.28 -24.74
N ARG A 361 23.38 -12.70 -24.37
CA ARG A 361 24.63 -13.43 -24.23
C ARG A 361 24.56 -14.49 -23.11
N ASN A 362 23.95 -14.13 -21.98
CA ASN A 362 23.73 -15.08 -20.88
C ASN A 362 22.80 -16.23 -21.30
N LYS A 363 21.75 -15.94 -22.08
CA LYS A 363 20.82 -16.93 -22.64
C LYS A 363 21.49 -17.87 -23.64
N ILE A 364 22.34 -17.34 -24.52
CA ILE A 364 23.13 -18.14 -25.45
C ILE A 364 24.10 -19.05 -24.70
N GLN A 365 24.80 -18.54 -23.68
CA GLN A 365 25.71 -19.35 -22.86
C GLN A 365 25.00 -20.47 -22.08
N THR A 366 23.80 -20.19 -21.57
CA THR A 366 22.98 -21.24 -20.92
C THR A 366 22.51 -22.29 -21.92
N MET A 367 22.03 -21.89 -23.09
CA MET A 367 21.67 -22.84 -24.16
C MET A 367 22.85 -23.70 -24.65
N GLU A 368 24.05 -23.12 -24.79
CA GLU A 368 25.25 -23.86 -25.16
C GLU A 368 25.64 -24.88 -24.07
N SER A 369 25.50 -24.51 -22.80
CA SER A 369 25.73 -25.41 -21.67
C SER A 369 24.72 -26.56 -21.66
N ASP A 370 23.44 -26.26 -21.89
CA ASP A 370 22.36 -27.25 -21.94
C ASP A 370 22.54 -28.22 -23.11
N GLN A 371 22.94 -27.71 -24.29
CA GLN A 371 23.28 -28.57 -25.44
C GLN A 371 24.44 -29.52 -25.14
N ARG A 372 25.50 -29.03 -24.47
CA ARG A 372 26.62 -29.90 -24.05
C ARG A 372 26.17 -30.96 -23.06
N SER A 373 25.34 -30.59 -22.07
CA SER A 373 24.77 -31.55 -21.11
C SER A 373 23.96 -32.63 -21.81
N MET A 374 23.03 -32.24 -22.69
CA MET A 374 22.22 -33.17 -23.48
C MET A 374 23.06 -34.09 -24.37
N HIS A 375 24.13 -33.59 -24.99
CA HIS A 375 25.05 -34.43 -25.77
C HIS A 375 25.78 -35.46 -24.90
N THR A 376 26.15 -35.08 -23.69
CA THR A 376 26.83 -35.95 -22.74
C THR A 376 25.89 -37.05 -22.26
N GLU A 377 24.65 -36.69 -21.89
CA GLU A 377 23.60 -37.63 -21.49
C GLU A 377 23.23 -38.60 -22.62
N LEU A 378 23.12 -38.12 -23.86
CA LEU A 378 22.88 -38.97 -25.03
C LEU A 378 24.01 -39.99 -25.26
N ASN A 379 25.25 -39.58 -25.08
CA ASN A 379 26.40 -40.47 -25.23
C ASN A 379 26.45 -41.52 -24.12
N ASP A 380 26.10 -41.15 -22.89
CA ASP A 380 26.01 -42.11 -21.77
C ASP A 380 24.83 -43.08 -21.95
N LEU A 381 23.70 -42.61 -22.47
CA LEU A 381 22.57 -43.46 -22.86
C LEU A 381 22.96 -44.45 -23.95
N LYS A 382 23.67 -43.99 -25.00
CA LYS A 382 24.21 -44.87 -26.04
C LYS A 382 25.13 -45.95 -25.47
N LYS A 383 26.09 -45.57 -24.61
CA LYS A 383 26.99 -46.53 -23.94
C LYS A 383 26.22 -47.53 -23.07
N LYS A 384 25.19 -47.09 -22.33
CA LYS A 384 24.33 -47.98 -21.53
C LYS A 384 23.52 -48.93 -22.41
N MET A 385 23.00 -48.47 -23.54
CA MET A 385 22.31 -49.32 -24.52
C MET A 385 23.24 -50.36 -25.14
N GLU A 386 24.46 -49.96 -25.51
CA GLU A 386 25.49 -50.88 -26.01
C GLU A 386 25.85 -51.93 -24.95
N ALA A 387 26.06 -51.53 -23.70
CA ALA A 387 26.33 -52.44 -22.59
C ALA A 387 25.16 -53.41 -22.27
N LEU A 388 23.92 -53.01 -22.54
CA LEU A 388 22.73 -53.86 -22.42
C LEU A 388 22.62 -54.85 -23.60
N SER A 389 23.08 -54.48 -24.79
CA SER A 389 23.12 -55.37 -25.96
C SER A 389 24.23 -56.43 -25.91
N THR A 390 25.24 -56.26 -25.04
CA THR A 390 26.39 -57.17 -24.91
C THR A 390 26.32 -58.15 -23.73
N LYS A 391 25.20 -58.26 -23.00
CA LYS A 391 25.05 -59.31 -21.97
C LYS A 391 24.70 -60.67 -22.62
N PRO A 392 25.50 -61.73 -22.44
CA PRO A 392 25.15 -63.06 -22.94
C PRO A 392 23.99 -63.66 -22.12
N VAL A 393 23.01 -64.23 -22.80
CA VAL A 393 21.95 -65.05 -22.20
C VAL A 393 22.58 -66.29 -21.57
N GLN A 394 22.59 -66.38 -20.24
CA GLN A 394 22.85 -67.63 -19.55
C GLN A 394 21.66 -68.57 -19.78
N LYS A 395 21.89 -69.66 -20.52
CA LYS A 395 20.96 -70.79 -20.60
C LYS A 395 21.04 -71.57 -19.28
N GLU A 396 20.07 -71.39 -18.40
CA GLU A 396 19.72 -72.39 -17.41
C GLU A 396 18.83 -73.44 -18.09
N THR A 397 19.38 -74.61 -18.35
CA THR A 397 18.61 -75.82 -18.67
C THR A 397 18.25 -76.51 -17.36
N SER A 398 17.01 -76.36 -16.92
CA SER A 398 16.39 -77.20 -15.89
C SER A 398 15.19 -77.93 -16.50
N ALA A 399 15.27 -79.25 -16.34
CA ALA A 399 14.34 -80.28 -16.76
C ALA A 399 12.88 -80.03 -16.32
N GLU A 400 11.94 -80.43 -17.17
CA GLU A 400 10.63 -80.91 -16.72
C GLU A 400 10.23 -82.16 -17.51
N LYS A 401 10.04 -83.24 -16.74
CA LYS A 401 9.50 -84.54 -17.12
C LYS A 401 8.00 -84.54 -16.87
N GLY A 402 7.27 -85.33 -17.67
CA GLY A 402 5.97 -85.91 -17.32
C GLY A 402 4.82 -85.26 -18.09
N SER A 403 4.34 -85.82 -19.21
CA SER A 403 3.61 -87.09 -19.41
C SER A 403 2.12 -86.98 -19.09
N GLU A 404 1.33 -87.44 -20.06
CA GLU A 404 0.05 -88.13 -19.85
C GLU A 404 0.12 -89.18 -18.72
#